data_AF-A0A2X1Y9E3-F1
#
_entry.id   AF-A0A2X1Y9E3-F1
#
_cell.length_a   1.000
_cell.length_b   1.000
_cell.length_c   1.000
_cell.angle_alpha   90.00
_cell.angle_beta   90.00
_cell.angle_gamma   90.00
#
_symmetry.space_group_name_H-M   'P 1'
#
loop_
_entity.id
_entity.type
_entity.pdbx_description
1 polymer ?
#
loop_
_entity_poly.entity_id
_entity_poly.type
_entity_poly.pdbx_seq_one_letter_code
_entity_poly.pdbx_strand_id
1 'polypeptide(L)' 'MSLKYQSINGESRWMLTTSTRYIEISRQQAIQVFNRKLHAVRKSLHG' A
#
# COMPACT_ATOMS: atom_id res chain seq x y z
N MET A 1 -2.73 3.60 -7.82
CA MET A 1 -2.49 2.44 -6.94
C MET A 1 -2.42 2.92 -5.50
N SER A 2 -3.32 2.44 -4.63
CA SER A 2 -3.36 2.84 -3.22
C SER A 2 -3.32 1.64 -2.28
N LEU A 3 -2.81 1.83 -1.08
CA LEU A 3 -2.72 0.78 -0.06
C LEU A 3 -3.89 1.00 0.91
N LYS A 4 -4.70 -0.03 1.15
CA LYS A 4 -5.82 -0.01 2.10
C LYS A 4 -5.62 -1.09 3.15
N TYR A 5 -5.77 -0.72 4.41
CA TYR A 5 -5.80 -1.66 5.53
C TYR A 5 -7.25 -2.08 5.81
N GLN A 6 -7.47 -3.35 6.13
CA GLN A 6 -8.77 -3.87 6.55
C GLN A 6 -8.60 -4.95 7.62
N SER A 7 -9.38 -4.86 8.70
CA SER A 7 -9.52 -5.94 9.69
C SER A 7 -10.78 -6.74 9.39
N ILE A 8 -10.68 -8.06 9.26
CA ILE A 8 -11.82 -8.96 9.04
C ILE A 8 -11.70 -10.10 10.05
N ASN A 9 -12.71 -10.29 10.92
CA ASN A 9 -12.72 -11.33 11.96
C ASN A 9 -11.46 -11.35 12.85
N GLY A 10 -10.83 -10.19 13.08
CA GLY A 10 -9.59 -10.06 13.86
C GLY A 10 -8.30 -10.23 13.04
N GLU A 11 -8.38 -10.61 11.77
CA GLU A 11 -7.22 -10.75 10.89
C GLU A 11 -6.90 -9.43 10.17
N SER A 12 -5.61 -9.06 10.20
CA SER A 12 -5.08 -7.87 9.52
C SER A 12 -4.80 -8.16 8.05
N ARG A 13 -5.62 -7.61 7.15
CA ARG A 13 -5.47 -7.74 5.69
C ARG A 13 -4.98 -6.43 5.08
N TRP A 14 -4.01 -6.55 4.18
CA TRP A 14 -3.50 -5.43 3.38
C TRP A 14 -3.96 -5.60 1.95
N MET A 15 -4.60 -4.58 1.40
CA MET A 15 -5.10 -4.59 0.03
C MET A 15 -4.42 -3.52 -0.80
N LEU A 16 -3.88 -3.93 -1.95
CA LEU A 16 -3.49 -3.03 -3.02
C LEU A 16 -4.72 -2.73 -3.87
N THR A 17 -5.13 -1.47 -3.88
CA THR A 17 -6.19 -0.98 -4.74
C THR A 17 -5.60 -0.49 -6.05
N THR A 18 -6.05 -1.10 -7.14
CA THR A 18 -5.82 -0.63 -8.51
C THR A 18 -7.10 0.03 -9.01
N SER A 19 -7.06 0.68 -10.18
CA SER A 19 -8.22 1.43 -10.70
C SER A 19 -9.47 0.56 -10.89
N THR A 20 -9.32 -0.76 -10.99
CA THR A 20 -10.40 -1.68 -11.34
C THR A 20 -10.59 -2.83 -10.35
N ARG A 21 -9.72 -3.00 -9.36
CA ARG A 21 -9.79 -4.14 -8.42
C ARG A 21 -8.98 -3.96 -7.14
N TYR A 22 -9.35 -4.75 -6.14
CA TYR A 22 -8.63 -4.95 -4.89
C TYR A 22 -7.85 -6.26 -4.98
N ILE A 23 -6.58 -6.23 -4.62
CA ILE A 23 -5.72 -7.40 -4.55
C ILE A 23 -5.20 -7.47 -3.13
N GLU A 24 -5.47 -8.56 -2.43
CA GLU A 24 -4.82 -8.79 -1.14
C GLU A 24 -3.32 -9.02 -1.34
N ILE A 25 -2.53 -8.39 -0.50
CA ILE A 25 -1.08 -8.46 -0.52
C ILE A 25 -0.57 -8.75 0.88
N SER A 26 0.63 -9.33 0.96
CA SER A 26 1.27 -9.60 2.23
C SER A 26 1.68 -8.30 2.94
N ARG A 27 1.89 -8.38 4.26
CA ARG A 27 2.44 -7.27 5.05
C ARG A 27 3.75 -6.74 4.47
N GLN A 28 4.65 -7.63 4.01
CA GLN A 28 5.92 -7.22 3.41
C GLN A 28 5.71 -6.42 2.12
N GLN A 29 4.79 -6.85 1.26
CA GLN A 29 4.44 -6.12 0.05
C GLN A 29 3.81 -4.75 0.37
N ALA A 30 3.00 -4.66 1.43
CA ALA A 30 2.43 -3.41 1.89
C ALA A 30 3.52 -2.41 2.33
N ILE A 31 4.52 -2.87 3.09
CA ILE A 31 5.69 -2.06 3.48
C ILE A 31 6.46 -1.57 2.25
N GLN A 32 6.67 -2.44 1.25
CA GLN A 32 7.35 -2.04 0.01
C GLN A 32 6.57 -0.95 -0.74
N VAL A 33 5.25 -1.08 -0.85
CA VAL A 33 4.39 -0.06 -1.47
C VAL A 33 4.47 1.27 -0.72
N PHE A 34 4.45 1.22 0.61
CA PHE A 34 4.60 2.39 1.46
C PHE A 34 5.96 3.09 1.26
N ASN A 35 7.05 2.34 1.31
CA ASN A 35 8.41 2.86 1.10
C ASN A 35 8.58 3.47 -0.30
N ARG A 36 8.01 2.86 -1.34
CA ARG A 36 8.01 3.42 -2.70
C ARG A 36 7.29 4.76 -2.77
N LYS A 37 6.16 4.90 -2.07
CA LYS A 37 5.42 6.17 -2.01
C LYS A 37 6.20 7.25 -1.27
N LEU A 38 6.79 6.92 -0.11
CA LEU A 38 7.64 7.85 0.62
C LEU A 38 8.82 8.32 -0.22
N HIS A 39 9.47 7.41 -0.95
CA HIS A 39 10.58 7.75 -1.84
C HIS A 39 10.15 8.67 -2.99
N ALA A 40 8.99 8.41 -3.60
CA ALA A 40 8.45 9.26 -4.65
C ALA A 40 8.15 10.67 -4.14
N VAL A 41 7.50 10.80 -2.98
CA VAL A 41 7.24 12.10 -2.34
C VAL A 41 8.54 12.82 -2.01
N ARG A 42 9.51 12.13 -1.42
CA ARG A 42 10.83 12.70 -1.10
C ARG A 42 11.56 13.23 -2.33
N LYS A 43 11.50 12.50 -3.45
CA LYS A 43 12.06 12.95 -4.73
C LYS A 43 11.34 14.18 -5.27
N SER A 44 10.02 14.24 -5.15
CA SER A 44 9.22 15.39 -5.59
C SER A 44 9.41 16.65 -4.72
N LEU A 45 9.90 16.50 -3.49
CA LEU A 45 10.15 17.62 -2.56
C LEU A 45 11.55 18.25 -2.70
N HIS A 46 12.52 17.57 -3.32
CA HIS A 46 13.84 18.12 -3.66
C HIS A 46 13.91 18.56 -5.13
N GLY A 47 12.84 19.18 -5.61
CA GLY A 47 12.78 19.98 -6.84
C GLY A 47 12.57 21.44 -6.48
#